data_AF-D8QXQ1-F1
#
_entry.id   AF-D8QXQ1-F1
#
_cell.length_a   1.000
_cell.length_b   1.000
_cell.length_c   1.000
_cell.angle_alpha   90.00
_cell.angle_beta   90.00
_cell.angle_gamma   90.00
#
_symmetry.space_group_name_H-M   'P 1'
#
loop_
_entity.id
_entity.type
_entity.pdbx_description
1 polymer ?
#
loop_
_entity_poly.entity_id
_entity_poly.type
_entity_poly.pdbx_seq_one_letter_code
_entity_poly.pdbx_strand_id
1 'polypeptide(L)' 'GCGPKLGVLLPCLPFLQGQGSNPTQPCCNGLETVVKSNPACLCALVNSQLGNRINITLALSLPSLCNLAGVTIDLCN' A
#
# COMPACT_ATOMS: atom_id res chain seq x y z
N GLY A 1 5.64 -3.77 -15.86
CA GLY A 1 6.11 -2.70 -14.96
C GLY A 1 5.05 -2.38 -13.91
N CYS A 2 5.45 -1.84 -12.75
CA CYS A 2 4.54 -1.62 -11.62
C CYS A 2 3.62 -0.39 -11.75
N GLY A 3 3.95 0.59 -12.61
CA GLY A 3 3.20 1.84 -12.79
C GLY A 3 1.66 1.70 -12.86
N PRO A 4 1.08 0.94 -13.80
CA PRO A 4 -0.37 0.81 -13.90
C PRO A 4 -1.01 0.07 -12.71
N LYS A 5 -0.26 -0.84 -12.07
CA LYS A 5 -0.74 -1.57 -10.88
C LYS A 5 -0.66 -0.71 -9.62
N LEU A 6 0.24 0.27 -9.57
CA LEU A 6 0.32 1.22 -8.46
C LEU A 6 -0.75 2.32 -8.56
N GLY A 7 -1.32 2.55 -9.74
CA GLY A 7 -2.45 3.46 -9.92
C GLY A 7 -3.65 3.12 -9.03
N VAL A 8 -3.90 1.84 -8.74
CA VAL A 8 -5.01 1.45 -7.84
C VAL A 8 -4.75 1.79 -6.36
N LEU A 9 -3.52 2.19 -6.02
CA LEU A 9 -3.12 2.64 -4.68
C LEU A 9 -3.15 4.17 -4.52
N LEU A 10 -3.46 4.94 -5.57
CA LEU A 10 -3.74 6.38 -5.48
C LEU A 10 -4.67 6.74 -4.31
N PRO A 11 -5.82 6.06 -4.09
CA PRO A 11 -6.70 6.35 -2.96
C PRO A 11 -6.09 6.02 -1.58
N CYS A 12 -4.98 5.30 -1.51
CA CYS A 12 -4.25 5.05 -0.26
C CYS A 12 -3.32 6.19 0.14
N LEU A 13 -2.89 7.03 -0.82
CA LEU A 13 -1.93 8.12 -0.59
C LEU A 13 -2.28 9.03 0.59
N PRO A 14 -3.51 9.55 0.74
CA PRO A 14 -3.82 10.43 1.86
C PRO A 14 -3.67 9.74 3.22
N PHE A 15 -4.07 8.47 3.36
CA PHE A 15 -3.84 7.70 4.58
C PHE A 15 -2.33 7.50 4.81
N LEU A 16 -1.62 7.08 3.77
CA LEU A 16 -0.17 6.86 3.79
C LEU A 16 0.63 8.13 4.12
N GLN A 17 0.13 9.31 3.76
CA GLN A 17 0.72 10.61 4.06
C GLN A 17 0.34 11.13 5.46
N GLY A 18 -0.44 10.38 6.24
CA GLY A 18 -0.95 10.82 7.54
C GLY A 18 -2.06 11.87 7.46
N GLN A 19 -2.65 12.10 6.28
CA GLN A 19 -3.81 12.98 6.10
C GLN A 19 -5.14 12.26 6.37
N GLY A 20 -5.13 10.94 6.55
CA GLY A 20 -6.30 10.14 6.87
C GLY A 20 -6.08 9.26 8.10
N SER A 21 -7.10 9.15 8.95
CA SER A 21 -7.07 8.31 10.16
C SER A 21 -7.32 6.84 9.88
N ASN A 22 -8.02 6.54 8.77
CA ASN A 22 -8.36 5.17 8.35
C ASN A 22 -8.25 5.06 6.82
N PRO A 23 -7.83 3.91 6.28
CA PRO A 23 -7.90 3.68 4.84
C PRO A 23 -9.33 3.71 4.33
N THR A 24 -9.48 4.17 3.10
CA THR A 24 -10.75 4.13 2.38
C THR A 24 -10.98 2.72 1.82
N GLN A 25 -12.24 2.32 1.65
CA GLN A 25 -12.59 1.05 1.01
C GLN A 25 -11.94 0.84 -0.37
N PRO A 26 -11.92 1.84 -1.29
CA PRO A 26 -11.18 1.70 -2.55
C PRO A 26 -9.68 1.52 -2.37
N CYS A 27 -9.07 2.11 -1.33
CA CYS A 27 -7.67 1.82 -1.00
C CYS A 27 -7.47 0.34 -0.63
N CYS A 28 -8.32 -0.22 0.22
CA CYS A 28 -8.21 -1.62 0.62
C CYS A 28 -8.39 -2.59 -0.56
N ASN A 29 -9.38 -2.35 -1.42
CA ASN A 29 -9.57 -3.17 -2.64
C ASN A 29 -8.37 -3.06 -3.60
N GLY A 30 -7.81 -1.86 -3.75
CA GLY A 30 -6.62 -1.64 -4.56
C GLY A 30 -5.40 -2.39 -4.00
N LEU A 31 -5.19 -2.29 -2.69
CA LEU A 31 -4.14 -3.00 -1.98
C LEU A 31 -4.27 -4.52 -2.13
N GLU A 32 -5.46 -5.06 -1.89
CA GLU A 32 -5.76 -6.48 -2.07
C GLU A 32 -5.43 -6.96 -3.49
N THR A 33 -5.82 -6.18 -4.50
CA THR A 33 -5.56 -6.50 -5.91
C THR A 33 -4.06 -6.56 -6.21
N VAL A 34 -3.29 -5.59 -5.71
CA VAL A 34 -1.83 -5.52 -5.93
C VAL A 34 -1.12 -6.62 -5.16
N VAL A 35 -1.47 -6.86 -3.91
CA VAL A 35 -0.92 -7.96 -3.11
C VAL A 35 -1.17 -9.30 -3.80
N LYS A 36 -2.40 -9.56 -4.25
CA LYS A 36 -2.75 -10.83 -4.90
C LYS A 36 -2.12 -10.99 -6.28
N SER A 37 -1.98 -9.89 -7.04
CA SER A 37 -1.43 -9.94 -8.39
C SER A 37 0.09 -9.84 -8.43
N ASN A 38 0.66 -8.83 -7.78
CA ASN A 38 2.07 -8.46 -7.86
C ASN A 38 2.57 -7.82 -6.55
N PRO A 39 2.83 -8.65 -5.54
CA PRO A 39 3.29 -8.19 -4.23
C PRO A 39 4.60 -7.38 -4.32
N ALA A 40 5.55 -7.80 -5.17
CA ALA A 40 6.82 -7.09 -5.38
C ALA A 40 6.67 -5.63 -5.84
N CYS A 41 5.54 -5.25 -6.45
CA CYS A 41 5.32 -3.87 -6.88
C CYS A 41 5.11 -2.91 -5.70
N LEU A 42 4.61 -3.39 -4.55
CA LEU A 42 4.51 -2.59 -3.34
C LEU A 42 5.89 -2.18 -2.84
N CYS A 43 6.88 -3.06 -2.97
CA CYS A 43 8.25 -2.79 -2.55
C CYS A 43 8.94 -1.78 -3.45
N ALA A 44 8.63 -1.80 -4.75
CA ALA A 44 9.07 -0.76 -5.66
C ALA A 44 8.50 0.62 -5.27
N LEU A 45 7.27 0.68 -4.77
CA LEU A 45 6.66 1.93 -4.28
C LEU A 45 7.34 2.42 -2.99
N VAL A 46 7.57 1.51 -2.03
CA VAL A 46 8.26 1.83 -0.76
C VAL A 46 9.69 2.32 -1.01
N ASN A 47 10.40 1.70 -1.96
CA ASN A 47 11.75 2.12 -2.37
C ASN A 47 11.76 3.27 -3.39
N SER A 48 10.61 3.74 -3.86
CA SER A 48 10.53 4.88 -4.78
C SER A 48 10.58 6.20 -4.02
N GLN A 49 10.80 7.32 -4.74
CA GLN A 49 10.70 8.67 -4.18
C GLN A 49 9.33 8.99 -3.55
N LEU A 50 8.27 8.23 -3.88
CA LEU A 50 6.99 8.33 -3.18
C LEU A 50 7.08 7.79 -1.74
N GLY A 51 7.91 6.77 -1.50
CA GLY A 51 8.20 6.23 -0.17
C GLY A 51 8.66 7.31 0.81
N ASN A 52 9.45 8.28 0.37
CA ASN A 52 9.87 9.42 1.21
C ASN A 52 8.72 10.35 1.63
N ARG A 53 7.60 10.35 0.90
CA ARG A 53 6.39 11.10 1.26
C ARG A 53 5.34 10.25 1.97
N ILE A 54 5.62 8.96 2.15
CA ILE A 54 4.70 8.01 2.77
C ILE A 54 5.25 7.67 4.16
N ASN A 55 4.38 7.70 5.16
CA ASN A 55 4.68 7.17 6.46
C ASN A 55 4.67 5.64 6.39
N ILE A 56 5.87 5.04 6.41
CA ILE A 56 6.04 3.59 6.36
C ILE A 56 5.20 2.93 7.44
N THR A 57 5.16 3.46 8.67
CA THR A 57 4.35 2.91 9.78
C THR A 57 2.86 2.80 9.44
N LEU A 58 2.31 3.76 8.69
CA LEU A 58 0.93 3.69 8.21
C LEU A 58 0.78 2.66 7.08
N ALA A 59 1.76 2.56 6.18
CA ALA A 59 1.80 1.49 5.19
C ALA A 59 1.88 0.10 5.84
N LEU A 60 2.57 -0.03 6.98
CA LEU A 60 2.69 -1.29 7.73
C LEU A 60 1.35 -1.70 8.39
N SER A 61 0.51 -0.73 8.74
CA SER A 61 -0.77 -0.98 9.38
C SER A 61 -1.92 -1.14 8.39
N LEU A 62 -1.75 -0.73 7.12
CA LEU A 62 -2.73 -0.89 6.05
C LEU A 62 -3.27 -2.33 5.90
N PRO A 63 -2.42 -3.38 5.81
CA PRO A 63 -2.90 -4.74 5.66
C PRO A 63 -3.82 -5.16 6.81
N SER A 64 -3.44 -4.80 8.04
CA SER A 64 -4.21 -5.09 9.25
C SER A 64 -5.54 -4.34 9.26
N LEU A 65 -5.54 -3.05 8.89
CA LEU A 65 -6.74 -2.20 8.85
C LEU A 65 -7.70 -2.59 7.73
N CYS A 66 -7.17 -3.09 6.61
CA CYS A 66 -7.96 -3.59 5.49
C CYS A 66 -8.38 -5.06 5.67
N ASN A 67 -8.08 -5.67 6.83
CA ASN A 67 -8.39 -7.07 7.13
C ASN A 67 -7.80 -8.06 6.12
N LEU A 68 -6.66 -7.70 5.52
CA LEU A 68 -5.91 -8.52 4.58
C LEU A 68 -4.99 -9.48 5.36
N ALA A 69 -5.61 -10.42 6.06
CA ALA A 69 -4.90 -11.45 6.80
C ALA A 69 -4.04 -12.30 5.85
N GLY A 70 -2.72 -12.27 6.03
CA GLY A 70 -1.75 -13.03 5.22
C GLY A 70 -0.74 -12.18 4.44
N VAL A 71 -0.88 -10.85 4.46
CA VAL A 71 0.11 -9.95 3.87
C VAL A 71 1.09 -9.50 4.95
N THR A 72 2.15 -10.25 5.15
CA THR A 72 3.29 -9.79 5.93
C THR A 72 4.11 -8.80 5.10
N ILE A 73 4.47 -7.65 5.68
CA ILE A 73 5.37 -6.65 5.07
C ILE A 73 6.74 -7.22 4.69
N ASP A 74 7.03 -8.45 5.09
CA ASP A 74 8.17 -9.22 4.59
C ASP A 74 8.21 -9.39 3.06
N LEU A 75 7.15 -8.97 2.36
CA LEU A 75 7.11 -8.74 0.91
C LEU A 75 8.32 -8.00 0.32
N CYS A 76 8.99 -7.17 1.12
CA CYS A 76 10.08 -6.28 0.69
C CYS A 76 11.46 -6.61 1.26
N ASN A 77 11.61 -7.80 1.85
CA ASN A 77 12.88 -8.31 2.37
C ASN A 77 13.62 -9.13 1.30
#